data_AF-X1FVS0-F1
#
_entry.id   AF-X1FVS0-F1
#
_cell.length_a   1.000
_cell.length_b   1.000
_cell.length_c   1.000
_cell.angle_alpha   90.00
_cell.angle_beta   90.00
_cell.angle_gamma   90.00
#
_symmetry.space_group_name_H-M   'P 1'
#
loop_
_entity.id
_entity.type
_entity.pdbx_description
1 polymer ?
#
loop_
_entity_poly.entity_id
_entity_poly.type
_entity_poly.pdbx_seq_one_letter_code
_entity_poly.pdbx_strand_id
1 'polypeptide(L)' 'MSDLIMGIETSCDETAAAIVEDGKRIISDVVASQISIHQKYGGVVPEIASHL' A
#
# COMPACT_ATOMS: atom_id res chain seq x y z
N MET A 1 12.38 24.07 8.50
CA MET A 1 11.22 23.41 7.90
C MET A 1 11.59 21.94 7.80
N SER A 2 10.76 21.02 8.30
CA SER A 2 10.92 19.60 7.98
C SER A 2 10.16 19.30 6.69
N ASP A 3 10.71 18.43 5.86
CA ASP A 3 10.10 18.02 4.59
C ASP A 3 9.13 16.86 4.85
N LEU A 4 7.92 16.96 4.32
CA LEU A 4 6.93 15.88 4.38
C LEU A 4 6.77 15.25 2.99
N ILE A 5 6.93 13.93 2.93
CA ILE A 5 6.83 13.13 1.72
C ILE A 5 5.58 12.25 1.85
N MET A 6 4.70 12.31 0.85
CA MET A 6 3.58 11.37 0.73
C MET A 6 3.95 10.23 -0.21
N GLY A 7 3.97 9.00 0.31
CA GLY A 7 4.14 7.77 -0.46
C GLY A 7 2.78 7.16 -0.79
N ILE A 8 2.65 6.63 -2.01
CA ILE A 8 1.50 5.85 -2.47
C ILE A 8 2.05 4.55 -3.07
N GLU A 9 1.51 3.41 -2.65
CA GLU A 9 1.89 2.08 -3.13
C GLU A 9 0.65 1.34 -3.61
N THR A 10 0.66 0.87 -4.88
CA THR A 10 -0.46 0.20 -5.56
C THR A 10 0.02 -0.83 -6.58
N SER A 11 1.19 -1.44 -6.39
CA SER A 11 1.82 -2.29 -7.42
C SER A 11 1.29 -3.72 -7.47
N CYS A 12 0.79 -4.26 -6.36
CA CYS A 12 0.36 -5.66 -6.23
C CYS A 12 -1.02 -5.74 -5.53
N ASP A 13 -1.12 -6.51 -4.44
CA ASP A 13 -2.35 -6.82 -3.73
C ASP A 13 -2.61 -5.92 -2.52
N GLU A 14 -1.82 -4.85 -2.38
CA GLU A 14 -1.90 -3.87 -1.31
C GLU A 14 -2.02 -2.46 -1.90
N THR A 15 -2.87 -1.66 -1.27
CA THR A 15 -3.00 -0.23 -1.50
C THR A 15 -2.60 0.47 -0.21
N ALA A 16 -1.53 1.27 -0.24
CA ALA A 16 -1.01 1.94 0.94
C ALA A 16 -0.73 3.42 0.71
N ALA A 17 -0.84 4.19 1.80
CA ALA A 17 -0.46 5.60 1.84
C ALA A 17 0.30 5.91 3.13
N ALA A 18 1.42 6.62 3.01
CA ALA A 18 2.24 6.99 4.16
C ALA A 18 2.71 8.45 4.08
N ILE A 19 2.91 9.07 5.24
CA ILE A 19 3.56 10.38 5.38
C ILE A 19 4.90 10.16 6.09
N VAL A 20 5.99 10.61 5.46
CA VAL A 20 7.35 10.47 5.97
C VAL A 20 7.97 11.85 6.15
N GLU A 21 8.47 12.12 7.36
CA GLU A 21 9.24 13.32 7.69
C GLU A 21 10.73 13.09 7.40
N ASP A 22 11.33 14.01 6.65
CA ASP A 22 12.75 14.07 6.27
C ASP A 22 13.29 12.75 5.67
N GLY A 23 12.42 11.97 5.03
CA GLY A 23 12.73 10.66 4.45
C GLY A 23 13.15 9.59 5.46
N LYS A 24 12.96 9.82 6.76
CA LYS A 24 13.50 8.96 7.83
C LYS A 24 12.47 8.51 8.84
N ARG A 25 11.47 9.35 9.12
CA ARG A 25 10.49 9.10 10.18
C ARG A 25 9.11 8.96 9.60
N ILE A 26 8.48 7.81 9.81
CA ILE A 26 7.07 7.59 9.45
C ILE A 26 6.19 8.34 10.45
N ILE A 27 5.30 9.20 9.94
CA ILE A 27 4.32 9.97 10.71
C ILE A 27 2.96 9.27 10.70
N SER A 28 2.59 8.72 9.54
CA SER A 28 1.39 7.90 9.38
C SER A 28 1.64 6.86 8.29
N ASP A 29 1.00 5.71 8.43
CA ASP A 29 1.02 4.62 7.47
C ASP A 29 -0.31 3.86 7.56
N VAL A 30 -0.97 3.70 6.42
CA VAL A 30 -2.23 2.96 6.29
C VAL A 30 -2.15 2.01 5.11
N VAL A 31 -2.60 0.77 5.32
CA VAL A 31 -2.56 -0.30 4.34
C VAL A 31 -3.93 -0.94 4.22
N ALA A 32 -4.43 -1.05 2.99
CA ALA A 32 -5.59 -1.86 2.62
C ALA A 32 -5.09 -3.09 1.85
N SER A 33 -5.38 -4.29 2.35
CA SER A 33 -4.86 -5.55 1.80
C SER A 33 -5.96 -6.39 1.14
N GLN A 34 -5.62 -6.99 0.00
CA GLN A 34 -6.47 -7.91 -0.77
C GLN A 34 -6.22 -9.38 -0.46
N ILE A 35 -5.37 -9.70 0.53
CA ILE A 35 -4.99 -11.09 0.86
C ILE A 35 -6.21 -12.01 0.98
N SER A 36 -7.28 -11.56 1.67
CA SER A 36 -8.50 -12.36 1.86
C SER A 36 -9.24 -12.71 0.56
N ILE A 37 -9.10 -11.87 -0.46
CA ILE A 37 -9.68 -12.10 -1.79
C ILE A 37 -8.81 -13.12 -2.53
N HIS A 38 -7.49 -12.91 -2.56
CA HIS A 38 -6.54 -13.77 -3.27
C HIS A 38 -6.38 -15.17 -2.65
N GLN A 39 -6.59 -15.32 -1.33
CA GLN A 39 -6.55 -16.61 -0.64
C GLN A 39 -7.47 -17.66 -1.28
N LYS A 40 -8.62 -17.23 -1.83
CA LYS A 40 -9.57 -18.13 -2.52
C LYS A 40 -9.01 -18.76 -3.79
N TYR A 41 -8.00 -18.14 -4.38
CA TYR A 41 -7.38 -18.53 -5.64
C TYR A 41 -6.01 -19.20 -5.44
N GLY A 42 -5.53 -19.30 -4.20
CA GLY A 42 -4.23 -19.88 -3.88
C GLY A 42 -3.03 -19.00 -4.29
N GLY A 43 -3.26 -17.73 -4.60
CA GLY A 43 -2.23 -16.78 -5.03
C GLY A 43 -2.81 -15.45 -5.53
N VAL A 44 -1.93 -14.48 -5.76
CA VAL A 44 -2.31 -13.17 -6.32
C VAL A 44 -2.86 -13.38 -7.74
N VAL A 45 -3.99 -12.74 -8.02
CA VAL A 45 -4.64 -12.74 -9.33
C VAL A 45 -4.50 -11.34 -9.89
N PRO A 46 -3.68 -11.12 -10.94
CA PRO A 46 -3.36 -9.77 -11.43
C PRO A 46 -4.59 -8.92 -11.79
N GLU A 47 -5.61 -9.54 -12.39
CA GLU A 47 -6.85 -8.86 -12.75
C GLU A 47 -7.65 -8.39 -11.53
N ILE A 48 -7.56 -9.09 -10.40
CA ILE A 48 -8.25 -8.70 -9.17
C ILE A 48 -7.45 -7.61 -8.44
N ALA A 49 -6.13 -7.73 -8.44
CA ALA A 49 -5.20 -6.83 -7.77
C ALA A 49 -5.33 -5.37 -8.24
N SER A 50 -5.71 -5.15 -9.50
CA SER A 50 -5.86 -3.82 -10.12
C SER A 50 -7.15 -3.07 -9.77
N HIS A 51 -8.10 -3.68 -9.06
CA HIS A 51 -9.44 -3.12 -8.84
C HIS A 51 -9.61 -2.24 -7.60
N LEU A 52 -8.51 -1.85 -6.93
CA LEU A 52 -8.51 -1.07 -5.70
C LEU A 52 -7.87 0.31 -5.85
#